data_AF-A0A3N5IYF4-F1
#
_entry.id   AF-A0A3N5IYF4-F1
#
_cell.length_a   1.000
_cell.length_b   1.000
_cell.length_c   1.000
_cell.angle_alpha   90.00
_cell.angle_beta   90.00
_cell.angle_gamma   90.00
#
_symmetry.space_group_name_H-M   'P 1'
#
loop_
_entity.id
_entity.type
_entity.pdbx_description
1 polymer ?
#
loop_
_entity_poly.entity_id
_entity_poly.type
_entity_poly.pdbx_seq_one_letter_code
_entity_poly.pdbx_strand_id
1 'polypeptide(L)'
;MKRVLVSDAMASEVAEILGNVPGVKVDVKTGMKPDELKAVIKDYDALIVRSSTKATAEIIEAATQLVAIGRAGAGVDNIDIPAASKRGIVVMNTPGGNTVTTAEHTIAMMVSLARKIPQATASMKAGLW
;
A
#
# COMPACT_ATOMS: atom_id res chain seq x y z
N MET A 1 -23.36 9.32 -0.65
CA MET A 1 -22.33 8.91 0.32
C MET A 1 -21.20 8.28 -0.46
N LYS A 2 -19.96 8.71 -0.26
CA LYS A 2 -18.77 8.19 -0.96
C LYS A 2 -18.23 6.97 -0.25
N ARG A 3 -17.85 5.93 -0.99
CA ARG A 3 -17.34 4.68 -0.43
C ARG A 3 -15.85 4.52 -0.72
N VAL A 4 -15.08 4.23 0.32
CA VAL A 4 -13.63 4.01 0.24
C VAL A 4 -13.32 2.60 0.66
N LEU A 5 -12.57 1.89 -0.17
CA LEU A 5 -12.07 0.54 0.12
C LEU A 5 -10.61 0.60 0.55
N VAL A 6 -10.31 0.12 1.75
CA VAL A 6 -8.94 -0.14 2.21
C VAL A 6 -8.64 -1.62 2.00
N SER A 7 -7.76 -1.90 1.03
CA SER A 7 -7.56 -3.26 0.48
C SER A 7 -6.34 -4.02 1.04
N ASP A 8 -5.46 -3.32 1.74
CA ASP A 8 -4.23 -3.86 2.31
C ASP A 8 -4.17 -3.63 3.82
N ALA A 9 -3.41 -4.48 4.52
CA ALA A 9 -3.14 -4.28 5.95
C ALA A 9 -2.30 -3.02 6.17
N MET A 10 -2.82 -2.11 7.00
CA MET A 10 -2.20 -0.85 7.39
C MET A 10 -2.66 -0.44 8.79
N ALA A 11 -2.11 0.67 9.28
CA ALA A 11 -2.44 1.22 10.59
C ALA A 11 -3.94 1.60 10.65
N SER A 12 -4.59 1.39 11.81
CA SER A 12 -6.04 1.62 11.98
C SER A 12 -6.42 3.08 11.77
N GLU A 13 -5.48 3.98 12.03
CA GLU A 13 -5.59 5.43 11.86
C GLU A 13 -6.01 5.80 10.44
N VAL A 14 -5.67 5.01 9.41
CA VAL A 14 -6.10 5.27 8.03
C VAL A 14 -7.63 5.21 7.92
N ALA A 15 -8.24 4.17 8.48
CA ALA A 15 -9.70 4.01 8.45
C ALA A 15 -10.40 5.05 9.34
N GLU A 16 -9.78 5.42 10.46
CA GLU A 16 -10.30 6.45 11.37
C GLU A 16 -10.29 7.83 10.71
N ILE A 17 -9.15 8.26 10.13
CA ILE A 17 -9.02 9.55 9.46
C ILE A 17 -10.05 9.68 8.33
N LEU A 18 -10.17 8.64 7.49
CA LEU A 18 -11.11 8.64 6.38
C LEU A 18 -12.57 8.56 6.84
N GLY A 19 -12.85 7.82 7.91
CA GLY A 19 -14.19 7.66 8.50
C GLY A 19 -14.70 8.92 9.20
N ASN A 20 -13.80 9.79 9.66
CA ASN A 20 -14.14 11.09 10.24
C ASN A 20 -14.55 12.13 9.20
N VAL A 21 -14.38 11.86 7.90
CA VAL A 21 -14.80 12.77 6.83
C VAL A 21 -16.32 12.65 6.60
N PRO A 22 -17.09 13.75 6.72
CA PRO A 22 -18.53 13.72 6.51
C PRO A 22 -18.91 13.16 5.13
N GLY A 23 -19.86 12.22 5.10
CA GLY A 23 -20.36 11.63 3.86
C GLY A 23 -19.44 10.56 3.25
N VAL A 24 -18.38 10.16 3.94
CA VAL A 24 -17.49 9.04 3.55
C VAL A 24 -17.81 7.80 4.40
N LYS A 25 -17.88 6.64 3.75
CA LYS A 25 -17.95 5.33 4.39
C LYS A 25 -16.72 4.52 4.01
N VAL A 26 -16.01 4.01 5.00
CA VAL A 26 -14.79 3.22 4.81
C VAL A 26 -15.08 1.75 5.07
N ASP A 27 -14.73 0.89 4.11
CA ASP A 27 -14.72 -0.55 4.29
C ASP A 27 -13.26 -1.04 4.28
N VAL A 28 -12.85 -1.74 5.34
CA VAL A 28 -11.53 -2.37 5.43
C VAL A 28 -11.68 -3.85 5.10
N LYS A 29 -11.15 -4.28 3.95
CA LYS A 29 -11.18 -5.68 3.49
C LYS A 29 -9.81 -6.03 2.95
N THR A 30 -9.02 -6.74 3.74
CA THR A 30 -7.63 -7.04 3.40
C THR A 30 -7.47 -8.46 2.87
N GLY A 31 -6.45 -8.70 2.04
CA GLY A 31 -6.11 -10.04 1.57
C GLY A 31 -7.03 -10.59 0.46
N MET A 32 -7.85 -9.74 -0.16
CA MET A 32 -8.68 -10.15 -1.29
C MET A 32 -7.83 -10.61 -2.47
N LYS A 33 -8.27 -11.69 -3.12
CA LYS A 33 -7.69 -12.12 -4.40
C LYS A 33 -8.07 -11.14 -5.51
N PRO A 34 -7.32 -11.09 -6.63
CA PRO A 34 -7.62 -10.20 -7.75
C PRO A 34 -9.07 -10.30 -8.25
N ASP A 35 -9.62 -11.52 -8.36
CA ASP A 35 -10.99 -11.74 -8.81
C ASP A 35 -12.05 -11.22 -7.81
N GLU A 36 -11.80 -11.38 -6.52
CA GLU A 36 -12.67 -10.88 -5.45
C GLU A 36 -12.68 -9.35 -5.44
N LEU A 37 -11.50 -8.72 -5.58
CA LEU A 37 -11.38 -7.28 -5.70
C LEU A 37 -12.12 -6.77 -6.96
N LYS A 38 -11.92 -7.42 -8.10
CA LYS A 38 -12.58 -7.09 -9.36
C LYS A 38 -14.11 -7.18 -9.25
N ALA A 39 -14.64 -8.14 -8.47
CA ALA A 39 -16.08 -8.30 -8.28
C ALA A 39 -16.73 -7.16 -7.47
N VAL A 40 -16.00 -6.57 -6.51
CA VAL A 40 -16.55 -5.56 -5.59
C VAL A 40 -16.16 -4.13 -5.94
N ILE A 41 -15.09 -3.91 -6.72
CA ILE A 41 -14.50 -2.57 -6.93
C ILE A 41 -15.45 -1.58 -7.62
N LYS A 42 -16.43 -2.07 -8.40
CA LYS A 42 -17.47 -1.27 -9.05
C LYS A 42 -18.32 -0.44 -8.08
N ASP A 43 -18.38 -0.84 -6.81
CA ASP A 43 -19.21 -0.22 -5.78
C ASP A 43 -18.46 0.84 -4.94
N TYR A 44 -17.21 1.17 -5.30
CA TYR A 44 -16.34 2.06 -4.54
C TYR A 44 -15.90 3.29 -5.36
N ASP A 45 -15.85 4.44 -4.69
CA ASP A 45 -15.40 5.72 -5.26
C ASP A 45 -13.88 5.89 -5.13
N ALA A 46 -13.27 5.32 -4.08
CA ALA A 46 -11.83 5.36 -3.89
C ALA A 46 -11.26 4.03 -3.40
N LEU A 47 -10.02 3.77 -3.78
CA LEU A 47 -9.26 2.58 -3.38
C LEU A 47 -7.98 3.02 -2.68
N ILE A 48 -7.75 2.48 -1.48
CA ILE A 48 -6.50 2.63 -0.74
C ILE A 48 -5.75 1.29 -0.77
N VAL A 49 -4.52 1.32 -1.28
CA VAL A 49 -3.63 0.17 -1.41
C VAL A 49 -2.30 0.43 -0.68
N ARG A 50 -1.53 -0.62 -0.46
CA ARG A 50 -0.14 -0.56 -0.04
C ARG A 50 0.74 -1.28 -1.06
N SER A 51 1.11 -2.54 -0.80
CA SER A 51 2.06 -3.31 -1.63
C SER A 51 1.47 -4.61 -2.15
N SER A 52 0.47 -5.16 -1.46
CA SER A 52 -0.07 -6.49 -1.73
C SER A 52 -1.08 -6.41 -2.87
N THR A 53 -2.09 -5.55 -2.72
CA THR A 53 -3.08 -5.29 -3.75
C THR A 53 -2.44 -4.68 -4.99
N LYS A 54 -2.77 -5.22 -6.16
CA LYS A 54 -2.36 -4.69 -7.48
C LYS A 54 -3.57 -4.09 -8.16
N ALA A 55 -3.56 -2.79 -8.44
CA ALA A 55 -4.60 -2.14 -9.24
C ALA A 55 -4.22 -2.23 -10.72
N THR A 56 -4.43 -3.42 -11.30
CA THR A 56 -4.15 -3.70 -12.71
C THR A 56 -5.18 -3.02 -13.63
N ALA A 57 -4.89 -2.94 -14.93
CA ALA A 57 -5.83 -2.45 -15.94
C ALA A 57 -7.21 -3.12 -15.83
N GLU A 58 -7.27 -4.45 -15.66
CA GLU A 58 -8.54 -5.18 -15.55
C GLU A 58 -9.38 -4.79 -14.32
N ILE A 59 -8.72 -4.55 -13.17
CA ILE A 59 -9.40 -4.09 -11.96
C ILE A 59 -9.88 -2.66 -12.15
N ILE A 60 -9.03 -1.82 -12.73
CA ILE A 60 -9.35 -0.43 -13.05
C ILE A 60 -10.52 -0.36 -14.03
N GLU A 61 -10.59 -1.20 -15.05
CA GLU A 61 -11.70 -1.24 -16.02
C GLU A 61 -13.02 -1.67 -15.36
N ALA A 62 -12.99 -2.63 -14.43
CA ALA A 62 -14.17 -3.05 -13.68
C ALA A 62 -14.71 -1.99 -12.71
N ALA A 63 -13.89 -1.00 -12.33
CA ALA A 63 -14.18 -0.04 -11.27
C ALA A 63 -15.05 1.13 -11.74
N THR A 64 -16.32 0.91 -12.06
CA THR A 64 -17.19 1.89 -12.76
C THR A 64 -17.36 3.25 -12.05
N GLN A 65 -17.21 3.32 -10.73
CA GLN A 65 -17.38 4.54 -9.93
C GLN A 65 -16.07 5.14 -9.40
N LEU A 66 -14.95 4.45 -9.59
CA LEU A 66 -13.68 4.83 -8.99
C LEU A 66 -13.18 6.16 -9.57
N VAL A 67 -12.83 7.10 -8.71
CA VAL A 67 -12.29 8.43 -9.07
C VAL A 67 -10.88 8.66 -8.53
N ALA A 68 -10.46 7.90 -7.52
CA ALA A 68 -9.14 8.03 -6.91
C ALA A 68 -8.56 6.71 -6.42
N ILE A 69 -7.23 6.56 -6.55
CA ILE A 69 -6.44 5.48 -5.96
C ILE A 69 -5.33 6.12 -5.11
N GLY A 70 -5.31 5.81 -3.82
CA GLY A 70 -4.24 6.21 -2.91
C GLY A 70 -3.32 5.04 -2.56
N ARG A 71 -2.01 5.20 -2.71
CA ARG A 71 -1.02 4.24 -2.20
C ARG A 71 -0.36 4.76 -0.92
N ALA A 72 -0.48 3.98 0.15
CA ALA A 72 0.28 4.19 1.39
C ALA A 72 1.75 3.74 1.20
N GLY A 73 2.51 4.48 0.42
CA GLY A 73 3.92 4.21 0.11
C GLY A 73 4.52 5.23 -0.86
N ALA A 74 5.85 5.19 -1.02
CA ALA A 74 6.56 6.16 -1.86
C ALA A 74 6.40 5.93 -3.37
N GLY A 75 6.43 4.67 -3.82
CA GLY A 75 6.26 4.31 -5.24
C GLY A 75 4.80 4.09 -5.64
N VAL A 76 4.57 3.82 -6.93
CA VAL A 76 3.25 3.46 -7.50
C VAL A 76 3.30 2.21 -8.39
N ASP A 77 4.34 1.41 -8.25
CA ASP A 77 4.65 0.20 -9.06
C ASP A 77 3.55 -0.88 -9.10
N ASN A 78 2.58 -0.84 -8.19
CA ASN A 78 1.44 -1.77 -8.14
C ASN A 78 0.15 -1.18 -8.70
N ILE A 79 0.21 -0.02 -9.35
CA ILE A 79 -0.94 0.66 -9.96
C ILE A 79 -0.63 0.85 -11.44
N ASP A 80 -1.54 0.44 -12.31
CA ASP A 80 -1.47 0.72 -13.75
C ASP A 80 -1.84 2.19 -13.99
N ILE A 81 -0.82 3.06 -13.98
CA ILE A 81 -0.96 4.51 -14.16
C ILE A 81 -1.57 4.86 -15.53
N PRO A 82 -1.15 4.25 -16.66
CA PRO A 82 -1.80 4.49 -17.95
C PRO A 82 -3.30 4.18 -17.95
N ALA A 83 -3.71 3.04 -17.40
CA ALA A 83 -5.13 2.66 -17.32
C ALA A 83 -5.93 3.63 -16.43
N ALA A 84 -5.39 3.99 -15.26
CA ALA A 84 -6.00 4.96 -14.37
C ALA A 84 -6.18 6.33 -15.05
N SER A 85 -5.12 6.81 -15.72
CA SER A 85 -5.10 8.11 -16.40
C SER A 85 -6.12 8.16 -17.55
N LYS A 86 -6.21 7.11 -18.37
CA LYS A 86 -7.19 7.00 -19.46
C LYS A 86 -8.64 7.08 -18.95
N ARG A 87 -8.89 6.62 -17.72
CA ARG A 87 -10.19 6.68 -17.05
C ARG A 87 -10.44 7.95 -16.25
N GLY A 88 -9.48 8.87 -16.19
CA GLY A 88 -9.57 10.08 -15.37
C GLY A 88 -9.51 9.81 -13.85
N ILE A 89 -8.90 8.68 -13.46
CA ILE A 89 -8.73 8.30 -12.04
C ILE A 89 -7.45 8.95 -11.52
N VAL A 90 -7.57 9.71 -10.44
CA VAL A 90 -6.42 10.36 -9.80
C VAL A 90 -5.62 9.33 -9.00
N VAL A 91 -4.31 9.25 -9.23
CA VAL A 91 -3.42 8.40 -8.42
C VAL A 91 -2.60 9.28 -7.49
N MET A 92 -2.63 8.95 -6.20
CA MET A 92 -1.87 9.62 -5.14
C MET A 92 -0.99 8.62 -4.39
N ASN A 93 0.14 9.10 -3.88
CA ASN A 93 1.08 8.33 -3.07
C ASN A 93 1.60 9.20 -1.91
N THR A 94 2.50 8.65 -1.09
CA THR A 94 3.10 9.34 0.05
C THR A 94 4.62 9.46 -0.14
N PRO A 95 5.10 10.28 -1.10
CA PRO A 95 6.53 10.44 -1.34
C PRO A 95 7.21 11.02 -0.09
N GLY A 96 8.39 10.50 0.24
CA GLY A 96 9.16 10.93 1.41
C GLY A 96 8.65 10.42 2.77
N GLY A 97 7.50 9.74 2.84
CA GLY A 97 6.96 9.19 4.10
C GLY A 97 7.85 8.14 4.75
N ASN A 98 8.79 7.54 4.01
CA ASN A 98 9.77 6.58 4.49
C ASN A 98 11.22 7.11 4.51
N THR A 99 11.44 8.43 4.34
CA THR A 99 12.81 8.98 4.24
C THR A 99 13.65 8.68 5.48
N VAL A 100 13.11 8.97 6.67
CA VAL A 100 13.84 8.78 7.94
C VAL A 100 14.12 7.31 8.19
N THR A 101 13.10 6.45 8.08
CA THR A 101 13.26 5.00 8.31
C THR A 101 14.21 4.35 7.30
N THR A 102 14.23 4.84 6.06
CA THR A 102 15.21 4.40 5.04
C THR A 102 16.62 4.83 5.40
N ALA A 103 16.80 6.05 5.89
CA ALA A 103 18.11 6.56 6.33
C ALA A 103 18.64 5.79 7.55
N GLU A 104 17.79 5.57 8.55
CA GLU A 104 18.11 4.75 9.73
C GLU A 104 18.52 3.33 9.35
N HIS A 105 17.75 2.68 8.47
CA HIS A 105 18.07 1.34 7.98
C HIS A 105 19.39 1.33 7.21
N THR A 106 19.67 2.35 6.40
CA THR A 106 20.94 2.47 5.66
C THR A 106 22.13 2.55 6.61
N ILE A 107 22.05 3.38 7.66
CA ILE A 107 23.11 3.49 8.68
C ILE A 107 23.28 2.16 9.42
N ALA A 108 22.18 1.51 9.82
CA ALA A 108 22.21 0.21 10.47
C ALA A 108 22.89 -0.86 9.59
N MET A 109 22.60 -0.86 8.29
CA MET A 109 23.22 -1.77 7.32
C MET A 109 24.71 -1.51 7.14
N MET A 110 25.14 -0.23 7.08
CA MET A 110 26.57 0.12 7.00
C MET A 110 27.35 -0.43 8.21
N VAL A 111 26.84 -0.23 9.43
CA VAL A 111 27.48 -0.74 10.66
C VAL A 111 27.43 -2.27 10.70
N SER A 112 26.31 -2.88 10.30
CA SER A 112 26.15 -4.34 10.25
C SER A 112 27.15 -5.02 9.33
N LEU A 113 27.42 -4.40 8.17
CA LEU A 113 28.44 -4.88 7.23
C LEU A 113 29.85 -4.72 7.80
N ALA A 114 30.19 -3.54 8.33
CA ALA A 114 31.51 -3.27 8.89
C ALA A 114 31.87 -4.20 10.06
N ARG A 115 30.87 -4.60 10.85
CA ARG A 115 31.05 -5.43 12.05
C ARG A 115 30.64 -6.88 11.86
N LYS A 116 30.26 -7.29 10.65
CA LYS A 116 29.80 -8.64 10.31
C LYS A 116 28.70 -9.14 11.26
N ILE A 117 27.79 -8.25 11.65
CA ILE A 117 26.75 -8.55 12.66
C ILE A 117 25.85 -9.71 12.22
N PRO A 118 25.36 -9.78 10.97
CA PRO A 118 24.54 -10.92 10.54
C PRO A 118 25.29 -12.26 10.63
N GLN A 119 26.56 -12.28 10.26
CA GLN A 119 27.41 -13.48 10.30
C GLN A 119 27.70 -13.92 11.73
N ALA A 120 28.11 -12.99 12.61
CA ALA A 120 28.34 -13.28 14.02
C ALA A 120 27.05 -13.77 14.72
N THR A 121 25.91 -13.15 14.40
CA THR A 121 24.59 -13.58 14.90
C THR A 121 24.27 -15.01 14.45
N ALA A 122 24.56 -15.36 13.19
CA ALA A 122 24.38 -16.72 12.70
C ALA A 122 25.31 -17.73 13.39
N SER A 123 26.59 -17.39 13.59
CA SER A 123 27.58 -18.20 14.33
C SER A 123 27.09 -18.54 15.74
N MET A 124 26.74 -17.50 16.50
CA MET A 124 26.24 -17.64 17.87
C MET A 124 24.96 -18.47 17.95
N LYS A 125 24.02 -18.28 17.01
CA LYS A 125 22.79 -19.09 16.94
C LYS A 125 23.05 -20.56 16.59
N ALA A 126 24.16 -20.86 15.94
CA ALA A 126 24.61 -22.24 15.68
C ALA A 126 25.40 -22.85 16.85
N GLY A 127 25.55 -22.14 17.98
CA GLY A 127 26.33 -22.59 19.14
C GLY A 127 27.85 -22.46 18.95
N LEU A 128 28.28 -21.72 17.93
CA LEU A 128 29.68 -21.42 17.65
C LEU A 128 30.06 -20.05 18.24
N TRP A 129 31.36 -19.80 18.40
CA TRP A 129 31.91 -18.50 18.83
C TRP A 129 32.63 -17.81 17.67
#